data_AF-A0A5J5R4G5-F1
#
_entry.id   AF-A0A5J5R4G5-F1
#
_cell.length_a   1.000
_cell.length_b   1.000
_cell.length_c   1.000
_cell.angle_alpha   90.00
_cell.angle_beta   90.00
_cell.angle_gamma   90.00
#
_symmetry.space_group_name_H-M   'P 1'
#
loop_
_entity.id
_entity.type
_entity.pdbx_description
1 polymer ?
#
loop_
_entity_poly.entity_id
_entity_poly.type
_entity_poly.pdbx_seq_one_letter_code
_entity_poly.pdbx_strand_id
1 'polypeptide(L)'
;RVNIKRIYSNMVVVCCEEEETIHKIEGLKDGALNNLSSKVERWSEKIQVDNKMVWLACQGIPLHVWNCMMFQNIAQKYGEFLGVDIDTRCFKSFVRGNVHVLTKC
;
A
#
# COMPACT_ATOMS: atom_id res chain seq x y z
N ARG A 1 -8.10 -13.78 -23.04
CA ARG A 1 -6.83 -13.04 -22.70
C ARG A 1 -6.97 -12.34 -21.36
N VAL A 2 -5.94 -12.36 -20.49
CA VAL A 2 -5.95 -11.68 -19.18
C VAL A 2 -5.12 -10.41 -19.24
N ASN A 3 -5.64 -9.30 -18.70
CA ASN A 3 -4.96 -8.02 -18.58
C ASN A 3 -5.02 -7.53 -17.13
N ILE A 4 -3.92 -7.05 -16.58
CA ILE A 4 -3.88 -6.53 -15.20
C ILE A 4 -3.60 -5.04 -15.27
N LYS A 5 -4.47 -4.24 -14.67
CA LYS A 5 -4.34 -2.79 -14.58
C LYS A 5 -4.24 -2.36 -13.12
N ARG A 6 -3.27 -1.51 -12.81
CA ARG A 6 -3.23 -0.84 -11.50
C ARG A 6 -4.31 0.23 -11.46
N ILE A 7 -5.13 0.24 -10.40
CA ILE A 7 -6.13 1.29 -10.19
C ILE A 7 -5.57 2.36 -9.25
N TYR A 8 -5.24 1.96 -8.02
CA TYR A 8 -4.81 2.88 -6.98
C TYR A 8 -3.92 2.14 -5.97
N SER A 9 -2.82 2.76 -5.53
CA SER A 9 -1.90 2.15 -4.55
C SER A 9 -1.47 0.73 -4.98
N ASN A 10 -1.68 -0.27 -4.12
CA ASN A 10 -1.47 -1.70 -4.30
C ASN A 10 -2.71 -2.45 -4.84
N MET A 11 -3.76 -1.74 -5.25
CA MET A 11 -4.95 -2.35 -5.85
C MET A 11 -4.76 -2.51 -7.36
N VAL A 12 -5.08 -3.71 -7.83
CA VAL A 12 -5.09 -4.07 -9.24
C VAL A 12 -6.45 -4.63 -9.63
N VAL A 13 -6.85 -4.37 -10.86
CA VAL A 13 -7.97 -5.05 -11.49
C VAL A 13 -7.47 -5.96 -12.58
N VAL A 14 -7.97 -7.19 -12.55
CA VAL A 14 -7.72 -8.20 -13.55
C VAL A 14 -8.91 -8.20 -14.52
N CYS A 15 -8.69 -7.70 -15.74
CA CYS A 15 -9.66 -7.70 -16.81
C CYS A 15 -9.52 -8.99 -17.63
N CYS A 16 -10.62 -9.72 -17.77
CA CYS A 16 -10.71 -10.92 -18.61
C CYS A 16 -11.95 -10.80 -19.48
N GLU A 17 -11.84 -11.22 -20.75
CA GLU A 17 -12.96 -11.21 -21.69
C GLU A 17 -13.87 -12.45 -21.56
N GLU A 18 -13.31 -13.55 -21.03
CA GLU A 18 -13.99 -14.84 -20.91
C GLU A 18 -14.45 -15.10 -19.47
N GLU A 19 -15.75 -15.36 -19.29
CA GLU A 19 -16.34 -15.62 -17.96
C GLU A 19 -15.78 -16.89 -17.30
N GLU A 20 -15.42 -17.91 -18.09
CA GLU A 20 -14.77 -19.11 -17.57
C GLU A 20 -13.40 -18.81 -16.92
N THR A 21 -12.64 -17.87 -17.50
CA THR A 21 -11.36 -17.42 -16.93
C THR A 21 -11.57 -16.66 -15.62
N ILE A 22 -12.63 -15.86 -15.53
CA ILE A 22 -13.02 -15.17 -14.30
C ILE A 22 -13.32 -16.17 -13.19
N HIS A 23 -14.14 -17.19 -13.47
CA HIS A 23 -14.46 -18.21 -12.48
C HIS A 23 -13.24 -19.01 -12.03
N LYS A 24 -12.29 -19.29 -12.94
CA LYS A 24 -11.00 -19.90 -12.59
C LYS A 24 -10.22 -19.01 -11.61
N ILE A 25 -10.12 -17.71 -11.88
CA ILE A 25 -9.42 -16.75 -11.01
C ILE A 25 -10.12 -16.62 -9.66
N GLU A 26 -11.45 -16.59 -9.64
CA GLU A 26 -12.21 -16.59 -8.39
C GLU A 26 -12.00 -17.88 -7.58
N GLY A 27 -11.85 -19.02 -8.25
CA GLY A 27 -11.48 -20.29 -7.61
C GLY A 27 -10.05 -20.30 -7.03
N LEU A 28 -9.15 -19.42 -7.52
CA LEU A 28 -7.79 -19.27 -6.96
C LEU A 28 -7.76 -18.41 -5.68
N LYS A 29 -8.91 -17.87 -5.24
CA LYS A 29 -9.01 -17.10 -4.00
C LYS A 29 -8.41 -17.88 -2.83
N ASP A 30 -8.78 -19.14 -2.66
CA ASP A 30 -8.31 -19.98 -1.53
C ASP A 30 -6.84 -20.44 -1.62
N GLY A 31 -6.08 -19.92 -2.59
CA GLY A 31 -4.67 -20.26 -2.80
C GLY A 31 -3.77 -19.04 -2.99
N ALA A 32 -3.10 -18.98 -4.14
CA ALA A 32 -2.05 -18.01 -4.43
C ALA A 32 -2.50 -16.54 -4.28
N LEU A 33 -3.78 -16.23 -4.53
CA LEU A 33 -4.26 -14.85 -4.45
C LEU A 33 -4.43 -14.35 -3.01
N ASN A 34 -4.86 -15.20 -2.07
CA ASN A 34 -4.93 -14.82 -0.65
C ASN A 34 -3.56 -14.55 -0.04
N ASN A 35 -2.49 -15.19 -0.54
CA ASN A 35 -1.12 -14.91 -0.10
C ASN A 35 -0.60 -13.55 -0.60
N LEU A 36 -1.18 -13.02 -1.68
CA LEU A 36 -0.72 -11.80 -2.33
C LEU A 36 -1.63 -10.59 -2.06
N SER A 37 -2.88 -10.83 -1.68
CA SER A 37 -3.92 -9.81 -1.59
C SER A 37 -4.70 -9.96 -0.29
N SER A 38 -5.00 -8.83 0.36
CA SER A 38 -5.87 -8.80 1.55
C SER A 38 -7.34 -9.06 1.21
N LYS A 39 -7.77 -8.79 -0.03
CA LYS A 39 -9.13 -8.99 -0.51
C LYS A 39 -9.13 -9.25 -2.02
N VAL A 40 -9.95 -10.20 -2.46
CA VAL A 40 -10.20 -10.47 -3.88
C VAL A 40 -11.72 -10.57 -4.09
N GLU A 41 -12.26 -9.68 -4.90
CA GLU A 41 -13.69 -9.62 -5.20
C GLU A 41 -13.96 -9.28 -6.67
N ARG A 42 -15.16 -9.61 -7.14
CA ARG A 42 -15.58 -9.29 -8.50
C ARG A 42 -15.78 -7.78 -8.62
N TRP A 43 -15.24 -7.19 -9.68
CA TRP A 43 -15.32 -5.75 -9.90
C TRP A 43 -16.78 -5.26 -9.90
N SER A 44 -17.03 -4.17 -9.18
CA SER A 44 -18.27 -3.40 -9.28
C SER A 44 -18.00 -1.93 -8.93
N GLU A 45 -18.87 -1.04 -9.39
CA GLU A 45 -18.78 0.40 -9.07
C GLU A 45 -18.95 0.71 -7.58
N LYS A 46 -19.39 -0.28 -6.79
CA LYS A 46 -19.60 -0.15 -5.34
C LYS A 46 -18.35 -0.47 -4.52
N ILE A 47 -17.26 -0.93 -5.15
CA ILE A 47 -16.02 -1.22 -4.43
C ILE A 47 -15.47 0.09 -3.88
N GLN A 48 -15.39 0.15 -2.55
CA GLN A 48 -14.79 1.27 -1.84
C GLN A 48 -13.37 0.89 -1.40
N VAL A 49 -12.47 1.86 -1.52
CA VAL A 49 -11.11 1.74 -1.02
C VAL A 49 -11.15 2.13 0.45
N ASP A 50 -11.03 1.15 1.35
CA ASP A 50 -11.09 1.42 2.80
C ASP A 50 -9.83 2.09 3.33
N ASN A 51 -8.68 1.81 2.69
CA ASN A 51 -7.37 2.31 3.12
C ASN A 51 -6.54 2.82 1.93
N LYS A 52 -5.77 3.88 2.16
CA LYS A 52 -4.81 4.47 1.21
C LYS A 52 -3.39 4.32 1.74
N MET A 53 -2.48 4.01 0.84
CA MET A 53 -1.06 4.00 1.13
C MET A 53 -0.47 5.35 0.70
N VAL A 54 0.11 6.08 1.64
CA VAL A 54 0.60 7.45 1.43
C VAL A 54 2.01 7.63 1.97
N TRP A 55 2.71 8.62 1.42
CA TRP A 55 4.00 9.07 1.93
C TRP A 55 3.83 10.38 2.69
N LEU A 56 4.14 10.35 3.99
CA LEU A 56 4.27 11.56 4.81
C LEU A 56 5.67 12.13 4.64
N ALA A 57 5.71 13.45 4.46
CA ALA A 57 6.94 14.21 4.33
C ALA A 57 7.26 14.94 5.63
N CYS A 58 8.17 14.37 6.42
CA CYS A 58 8.56 14.91 7.71
C CYS A 58 9.75 15.85 7.54
N GLN A 59 9.54 17.15 7.74
CA GLN A 59 10.59 18.17 7.68
C GLN A 59 10.89 18.71 9.08
N GLY A 60 12.11 19.21 9.29
CA GLY A 60 12.51 19.83 10.56
C GLY A 60 12.69 18.85 11.71
N ILE A 61 12.88 17.55 11.42
CA ILE A 61 13.16 16.54 12.45
C ILE A 61 14.58 16.75 12.99
N PRO A 62 14.77 16.97 14.31
CA PRO A 62 16.10 17.13 14.88
C PRO A 62 16.97 15.90 14.66
N LEU A 63 18.25 16.12 14.34
CA LEU A 63 19.18 15.04 13.99
C LEU A 63 19.30 13.98 15.10
N HIS A 64 19.31 14.39 16.37
CA HIS A 64 19.45 13.49 17.52
C HIS A 64 18.25 12.53 17.72
N VAL A 65 17.10 12.80 17.08
CA VAL A 65 15.92 11.90 17.08
C VAL A 65 15.66 11.27 15.72
N TRP A 66 16.58 11.40 14.76
CA TRP A 66 16.41 10.81 13.42
C TRP A 66 16.60 9.30 13.46
N ASN A 67 15.56 8.57 13.82
CA ASN A 67 15.57 7.11 13.89
C ASN A 67 14.19 6.55 13.52
N CYS A 68 14.14 5.24 13.20
CA CYS A 68 12.90 4.58 12.79
C CYS A 68 11.78 4.69 13.83
N MET A 69 12.11 4.67 15.12
CA MET A 69 11.12 4.80 16.21
C MET A 69 10.42 6.17 16.16
N MET A 70 11.18 7.25 15.94
CA MET A 70 10.61 8.59 15.79
C MET A 70 9.66 8.68 14.59
N PHE A 71 10.06 8.14 13.44
CA PHE A 71 9.21 8.12 12.24
C PHE A 71 7.96 7.26 12.42
N GLN A 72 8.08 6.12 13.09
CA GLN A 72 6.95 5.28 13.48
C GLN A 72 5.97 6.04 14.38
N ASN A 73 6.47 6.77 15.38
CA ASN A 73 5.64 7.60 16.25
C ASN A 73 4.90 8.71 15.49
N ILE A 74 5.52 9.28 14.45
CA ILE A 74 4.83 10.23 13.56
C ILE A 74 3.75 9.52 12.75
N ALA A 75 4.09 8.40 12.09
CA ALA A 75 3.16 7.64 11.26
C ALA A 75 1.92 7.19 12.02
N GLN A 76 2.07 6.72 13.26
CA GLN A 76 0.98 6.25 14.11
C GLN A 76 -0.09 7.33 14.39
N LYS A 77 0.22 8.61 14.20
CA LYS A 77 -0.79 9.70 14.26
C LYS A 77 -1.70 9.77 13.03
N TYR A 78 -1.27 9.18 11.92
CA TYR A 78 -1.95 9.27 10.62
C TYR A 78 -2.38 7.90 10.09
N GLY A 79 -1.90 6.78 10.66
CA GLY A 79 -2.26 5.44 10.25
C GLY A 79 -1.25 4.38 10.69
N GLU A 80 -1.29 3.21 10.06
CA GLU A 80 -0.32 2.15 10.29
C GLU A 80 1.03 2.48 9.64
N PHE A 81 2.12 2.34 10.39
CA PHE A 81 3.47 2.53 9.90
C PHE A 81 3.91 1.36 9.03
N LEU A 82 4.24 1.63 7.77
CA LEU A 82 4.74 0.61 6.83
C LEU A 82 6.26 0.67 6.66
N GLY A 83 6.90 1.79 7.00
CA GLY A 83 8.34 1.97 6.85
C GLY A 83 8.75 3.40 6.55
N VAL A 84 10.02 3.57 6.18
CA VAL A 84 10.59 4.82 5.66
C VAL A 84 11.27 4.56 4.32
N ASP A 85 11.46 5.59 3.51
CA ASP A 85 12.19 5.42 2.25
C ASP A 85 13.68 5.10 2.47
N ILE A 86 14.33 4.66 1.40
CA ILE A 86 15.75 4.24 1.46
C ILE A 86 16.67 5.39 1.88
N ASP A 87 16.37 6.62 1.48
CA ASP A 87 17.22 7.77 1.74
C ASP A 87 17.13 8.20 3.21
N THR A 88 15.92 8.18 3.78
CA THR A 88 15.68 8.39 5.22
C THR A 88 16.35 7.30 6.05
N ARG A 89 16.22 6.03 5.63
CA ARG A 89 16.80 4.87 6.32
C ARG A 89 18.32 4.86 6.30
N CYS A 90 18.92 5.26 5.18
CA CYS A 90 20.37 5.26 4.98
C CYS A 90 21.02 6.63 5.29
N PHE A 91 20.29 7.54 5.93
CA PHE A 91 20.80 8.84 6.36
C PHE A 91 21.42 9.67 5.22
N LYS A 92 20.87 9.55 4.00
CA LYS A 92 21.41 10.28 2.84
C LYS A 92 21.10 11.78 2.87
N SER A 93 20.02 12.17 3.55
CA SER A 93 19.62 13.56 3.77
C SER A 93 18.85 13.68 5.07
N PHE A 94 19.03 14.81 5.76
CA PHE A 94 18.32 15.17 6.99
C PHE A 94 17.33 16.31 6.79
N VAL A 95 17.13 16.76 5.54
CA VAL A 95 16.20 17.85 5.22
C VAL A 95 14.75 17.36 5.31
N ARG A 96 14.51 16.12 4.86
CA ARG A 96 13.19 15.51 4.78
C ARG A 96 13.29 14.01 4.98
N GLY A 97 12.56 13.50 5.96
CA GLY A 97 12.32 12.07 6.11
C GLY A 97 10.98 11.71 5.47
N ASN A 98 10.93 10.67 4.65
CA ASN A 98 9.68 10.18 4.08
C ASN A 98 9.24 8.90 4.80
N VAL A 99 8.01 8.93 5.31
CA VAL A 99 7.41 7.84 6.07
C VAL A 99 6.22 7.27 5.32
N HIS A 100 6.18 5.96 5.18
CA HIS A 100 5.13 5.24 4.49
C HIS A 100 4.04 4.83 5.47
N VAL A 101 2.79 5.18 5.15
CA VAL A 101 1.66 5.01 6.06
C VAL A 101 0.46 4.42 5.32
N LEU A 102 -0.19 3.43 5.92
CA LEU A 102 -1.52 2.98 5.54
C LEU A 102 -2.56 3.74 6.37
N THR A 103 -3.32 4.62 5.73
CA THR A 103 -4.32 5.48 6.38
C THR A 103 -5.73 5.10 5.93
N LYS A 104 -6.73 5.28 6.79
CA LYS A 104 -8.14 5.04 6.42
C LYS A 104 -8.64 6.17 5.51
N CYS A 105 -9.48 5.81 4.54
CA CYS A 105 -10.15 6.78 3.66
C CYS A 105 -11.29 7.52 4.34
#